data_AF-A0A256BPN3-F1
#
_entry.id   AF-A0A256BPN3-F1
#
_cell.length_a   1.000
_cell.length_b   1.000
_cell.length_c   1.000
_cell.angle_alpha   90.00
_cell.angle_beta   90.00
_cell.angle_gamma   90.00
#
_symmetry.space_group_name_H-M   'P 1'
#
loop_
_entity.id
_entity.type
_entity.pdbx_description
1 polymer ?
#
loop_
_entity_poly.entity_id
_entity_poly.type
_entity_poly.pdbx_seq_one_letter_code
_entity_poly.pdbx_strand_id
1 'polypeptide(L)'
;MDDRVWATVLSSSIYEYFIRYLLSAAGINPVTELRSIITPPPQMVSNMRMDAIQAYMVAEPWNTRAIKGNEGVGFTFAQGREIWNGHPDRLLAVRESFIQDYPKTYRSLVKAMIEACRYCSEPANREEVAKIISQRSFTGANVKYTRPAIVGNYNYGGFDNQQRITNSLATTLFFEMPTSVSDIANDHSTFLWQSQSLWLMTQAARWGQIPEFPKNAEAIARQGWRTDLYREIAAEMGIVSPADDYKVEPASAFVDRQSFDPSNPIGYLKNFAIRANAPQSFFLA
;
A
#
# COMPACT_ATOMS: atom_id res chain seq x y z
N MET A 1 -5.16 16.25 22.60
CA MET A 1 -4.96 15.66 21.26
C MET A 1 -3.84 16.34 20.49
N ASP A 2 -3.32 17.48 20.94
CA ASP A 2 -2.32 18.25 20.20
C ASP A 2 -0.99 17.50 19.98
N ASP A 3 -0.69 16.48 20.80
CA ASP A 3 0.52 15.65 20.67
C ASP A 3 0.32 14.35 19.85
N ARG A 4 -0.83 14.17 19.19
CA ARG A 4 -1.13 12.96 18.39
C ARG A 4 -1.57 13.32 16.97
N VAL A 5 -0.71 14.06 16.26
CA VAL A 5 -0.93 14.46 14.87
C VAL A 5 -0.12 13.57 13.94
N TRP A 6 -0.80 12.75 13.12
CA TRP A 6 -0.15 11.92 12.11
C TRP A 6 -0.53 12.38 10.71
N ALA A 7 0.43 12.31 9.78
CA ALA A 7 0.19 12.71 8.39
C ALA A 7 0.10 11.53 7.42
N THR A 8 -0.76 11.68 6.42
CA THR A 8 -0.85 10.83 5.23
C THR A 8 -0.87 11.67 3.96
N VAL A 9 -0.68 11.04 2.81
CA VAL A 9 -0.58 11.74 1.51
C VAL A 9 -1.93 12.13 0.92
N LEU A 10 -2.98 11.35 1.22
CA LEU A 10 -4.30 11.51 0.64
C LEU A 10 -5.33 10.77 1.49
N SER A 11 -6.56 11.32 1.58
CA SER A 11 -7.65 10.60 2.22
C SER A 11 -8.16 9.43 1.38
N SER A 12 -8.72 8.40 2.03
CA SER A 12 -9.23 7.16 1.42
C SER A 12 -8.16 6.42 0.60
N SER A 13 -6.89 6.62 0.95
CA SER A 13 -5.74 5.94 0.36
C SER A 13 -5.29 4.77 1.23
N ILE A 14 -4.53 3.84 0.63
CA ILE A 14 -3.96 2.71 1.36
C ILE A 14 -3.12 3.14 2.58
N TYR A 15 -2.42 4.28 2.50
CA TYR A 15 -1.65 4.80 3.64
C TYR A 15 -2.54 5.26 4.80
N GLU A 16 -3.67 5.90 4.50
CA GLU A 16 -4.64 6.24 5.55
C GLU A 16 -5.20 4.96 6.20
N TYR A 17 -5.56 3.97 5.37
CA TYR A 17 -6.05 2.69 5.89
C TYR A 17 -5.02 1.98 6.75
N PHE A 18 -3.74 2.00 6.38
CA PHE A 18 -2.67 1.38 7.17
C PHE A 18 -2.40 2.08 8.49
N ILE A 19 -2.40 3.42 8.52
CA ILE A 19 -2.34 4.16 9.79
C ILE A 19 -3.50 3.72 10.71
N ARG A 20 -4.73 3.73 10.18
CA ARG A 20 -5.92 3.38 10.95
C ARG A 20 -5.89 1.91 11.40
N TYR A 21 -5.47 1.02 10.52
CA TYR A 21 -5.38 -0.42 10.79
C TYR A 21 -4.37 -0.69 11.90
N LEU A 22 -3.14 -0.19 11.76
CA LEU A 22 -2.08 -0.37 12.75
C LEU A 22 -2.44 0.20 14.12
N LEU A 23 -3.00 1.40 14.18
CA LEU A 23 -3.44 2.01 15.44
C LEU A 23 -4.57 1.20 16.08
N SER A 24 -5.56 0.78 15.29
CA SER A 24 -6.67 -0.02 15.80
C SER A 24 -6.24 -1.41 16.29
N ALA A 25 -5.25 -2.01 15.63
CA ALA A 25 -4.64 -3.27 16.06
C ALA A 25 -3.90 -3.12 17.40
N ALA A 26 -3.33 -1.93 17.66
CA ALA A 26 -2.73 -1.56 18.94
C ALA A 26 -3.75 -1.09 20.00
N GLY A 27 -5.06 -1.14 19.70
CA GLY A 27 -6.12 -0.72 20.62
C GLY A 27 -6.37 0.79 20.70
N ILE A 28 -5.76 1.58 19.81
CA ILE A 28 -5.94 3.03 19.74
C ILE A 28 -7.04 3.35 18.73
N ASN A 29 -8.02 4.15 19.12
CA ASN A 29 -9.09 4.58 18.22
C ASN A 29 -8.64 5.78 17.37
N PRO A 30 -8.37 5.62 16.06
CA PRO A 30 -7.83 6.70 15.24
C PRO A 30 -8.88 7.79 14.91
N VAL A 31 -10.16 7.59 15.24
CA VAL A 31 -11.21 8.61 15.06
C VAL A 31 -11.24 9.58 16.23
N THR A 32 -11.05 9.09 17.44
CA THR A 32 -11.21 9.88 18.68
C THR A 32 -9.89 10.22 19.35
N GLU A 33 -8.81 9.50 19.05
CA GLU A 33 -7.52 9.65 19.73
C GLU A 33 -6.39 10.16 18.82
N LEU A 34 -6.67 10.36 17.53
CA LEU A 34 -5.68 10.80 16.54
C LEU A 34 -6.22 11.96 15.70
N ARG A 35 -5.39 12.98 15.51
CA ARG A 35 -5.60 13.98 14.46
C ARG A 35 -4.86 13.54 13.20
N SER A 36 -5.57 12.96 12.24
CA SER A 36 -5.01 12.63 10.92
C SER A 36 -5.07 13.85 10.00
N ILE A 37 -3.94 14.24 9.41
CA ILE A 37 -3.85 15.34 8.45
C ILE A 37 -3.31 14.88 7.09
N ILE A 38 -3.67 15.61 6.04
CA ILE A 38 -3.11 15.39 4.71
C ILE A 38 -1.93 16.33 4.52
N THR A 39 -0.74 15.79 4.25
CA THR A 39 0.48 16.57 4.02
C THR A 39 1.15 16.10 2.73
N PRO A 40 1.58 16.99 1.84
CA PRO A 40 2.42 16.62 0.71
C PRO A 40 3.72 15.93 1.18
N PRO A 41 4.12 14.79 0.60
CA PRO A 41 5.31 14.05 1.02
C PRO A 41 6.59 14.89 1.23
N PRO A 42 6.93 15.87 0.35
CA PRO A 42 8.13 16.68 0.55
C PRO A 42 8.14 17.52 1.83
N GLN A 43 6.98 17.81 2.39
CA GLN A 43 6.82 18.62 3.61
C GLN A 43 6.81 17.77 4.88
N MET A 44 6.56 16.46 4.79
CA MET A 44 6.41 15.60 5.98
C MET A 44 7.67 15.59 6.86
N VAL A 45 8.86 15.49 6.25
CA VAL A 45 10.15 15.50 6.98
C VAL A 45 10.37 16.85 7.70
N SER A 46 10.02 17.96 7.04
CA SER A 46 10.11 19.30 7.64
C SER A 46 9.10 19.51 8.75
N ASN A 47 7.86 19.03 8.59
CA ASN A 47 6.81 19.12 9.61
C ASN A 47 7.17 18.29 10.84
N MET A 48 7.78 17.11 10.65
CA MET A 48 8.30 16.29 11.75
C MET A 48 9.44 17.02 12.49
N ARG A 49 10.37 17.67 11.77
CA ARG A 49 11.44 18.49 12.38
C ARG A 49 10.91 19.62 13.26
N MET A 50 9.77 20.19 12.90
CA MET A 50 9.14 21.31 13.59
C MET A 50 8.16 20.86 14.70
N ASP A 51 8.11 19.56 15.00
CA ASP A 51 7.14 18.94 15.92
C ASP A 51 5.66 19.22 15.56
N ALA A 52 5.39 19.58 14.30
CA ALA A 52 4.03 19.81 13.81
C ALA A 52 3.26 18.50 13.56
N ILE A 53 3.99 17.38 13.38
CA ILE A 53 3.46 16.02 13.29
C ILE A 53 4.38 15.06 14.06
N GLN A 54 3.82 14.05 14.71
CA GLN A 54 4.57 13.04 15.47
C GLN A 54 4.91 11.80 14.65
N ALA A 55 4.12 11.49 13.62
CA ALA A 55 4.43 10.44 12.67
C ALA A 55 3.78 10.71 11.31
N TYR A 56 4.19 9.94 10.30
CA TYR A 56 3.55 9.95 9.01
C TYR A 56 3.68 8.59 8.34
N MET A 57 2.85 8.33 7.33
CA MET A 57 3.00 7.18 6.46
C MET A 57 3.04 7.61 5.00
N VAL A 58 4.12 7.23 4.31
CA VAL A 58 4.36 7.58 2.91
C VAL A 58 5.34 6.61 2.26
N ALA A 59 5.29 6.52 0.93
CA ALA A 59 6.31 5.82 0.15
C ALA A 59 7.69 6.48 0.30
N GLU A 60 8.73 5.72 -0.06
CA GLU A 60 10.09 6.23 -0.20
C GLU A 60 10.16 7.37 -1.24
N PRO A 61 11.12 8.30 -1.12
CA PRO A 61 12.35 8.24 -0.31
C PRO A 61 12.28 8.98 1.05
N TRP A 62 11.09 9.41 1.48
CA TRP A 62 10.96 10.33 2.62
C TRP A 62 11.28 9.69 3.96
N ASN A 63 11.00 8.40 4.13
CA ASN A 63 11.35 7.69 5.37
C ASN A 63 12.87 7.51 5.46
N THR A 64 13.53 7.07 4.39
CA THR A 64 15.01 7.02 4.33
C THR A 64 15.63 8.39 4.57
N ARG A 65 15.03 9.46 4.05
CA ARG A 65 15.54 10.82 4.30
C ARG A 65 15.45 11.22 5.78
N ALA A 66 14.43 10.79 6.52
CA ALA A 66 14.21 11.19 7.91
C ALA A 66 15.18 10.54 8.91
N ILE A 67 15.75 9.37 8.60
CA ILE A 67 16.56 8.60 9.57
C ILE A 67 17.86 9.30 9.99
N LYS A 68 18.42 8.85 11.12
CA LYS A 68 19.75 9.23 11.60
C LYS A 68 20.83 8.89 10.57
N GLY A 69 21.74 9.83 10.32
CA GLY A 69 22.73 9.77 9.22
C GLY A 69 22.28 10.52 7.96
N ASN A 70 21.00 10.89 7.87
CA ASN A 70 20.45 11.82 6.89
C ASN A 70 19.95 13.10 7.59
N GLU A 71 18.64 13.33 7.66
CA GLU A 71 18.08 14.51 8.34
C GLU A 71 17.95 14.32 9.86
N GLY A 72 17.94 13.07 10.35
CA GLY A 72 17.97 12.73 11.79
C GLY A 72 16.74 13.15 12.59
N VAL A 73 15.57 13.26 11.95
CA VAL A 73 14.33 13.76 12.55
C VAL A 73 13.33 12.64 12.89
N GLY A 74 13.59 11.41 12.46
CA GLY A 74 12.67 10.29 12.69
C GLY A 74 13.31 8.94 12.42
N PHE A 75 12.49 7.89 12.43
CA PHE A 75 12.85 6.53 12.07
C PHE A 75 11.60 5.79 11.59
N THR A 76 11.79 4.72 10.81
CA THR A 76 10.69 3.83 10.40
C THR A 76 10.47 2.82 11.51
N PHE A 77 9.25 2.70 12.02
CA PHE A 77 8.89 1.67 13.00
C PHE A 77 8.04 0.53 12.41
N ALA A 78 7.41 0.75 11.26
CA ALA A 78 6.70 -0.27 10.50
C ALA A 78 6.64 0.11 9.01
N GLN A 79 6.77 -0.88 8.13
CA GLN A 79 6.50 -0.78 6.70
C GLN A 79 5.09 -1.30 6.37
N GLY A 80 4.55 -0.92 5.21
CA GLY A 80 3.26 -1.43 4.72
C GLY A 80 3.21 -2.97 4.69
N ARG A 81 4.29 -3.62 4.24
CA ARG A 81 4.43 -5.09 4.23
C ARG A 81 4.38 -5.75 5.61
N GLU A 82 4.63 -5.01 6.68
CA GLU A 82 4.55 -5.50 8.07
C GLU A 82 3.15 -5.30 8.66
N ILE A 83 2.35 -4.41 8.05
CA ILE A 83 0.93 -4.21 8.40
C ILE A 83 0.06 -5.22 7.64
N TRP A 84 0.32 -5.39 6.35
CA TRP A 84 -0.27 -6.40 5.47
C TRP A 84 0.78 -6.89 4.46
N ASN A 85 1.29 -8.10 4.63
CA ASN A 85 2.23 -8.70 3.70
C ASN A 85 1.53 -9.08 2.38
N GLY A 86 1.96 -8.50 1.25
CA GLY A 86 1.33 -8.71 -0.06
C GLY A 86 0.19 -7.75 -0.40
N HIS A 87 0.11 -6.63 0.32
CA HIS A 87 -0.95 -5.64 0.12
C HIS A 87 -0.98 -5.00 -1.28
N PRO A 88 -2.16 -4.58 -1.77
CA PRO A 88 -2.26 -3.70 -2.93
C PRO A 88 -1.67 -2.32 -2.60
N ASP A 89 -1.08 -1.63 -3.57
CA ASP A 89 -0.66 -0.23 -3.40
C ASP A 89 -1.02 0.63 -4.62
N ARG A 90 -0.23 0.55 -5.69
CA ARG A 90 -0.39 1.39 -6.88
C ARG A 90 -0.99 0.62 -8.04
N LEU A 91 -1.86 1.32 -8.76
CA LEU A 91 -2.63 0.78 -9.88
C LEU A 91 -2.49 1.69 -11.09
N LEU A 92 -2.46 1.09 -12.28
CA LEU A 92 -2.71 1.81 -13.53
C LEU A 92 -4.22 1.89 -13.75
N ALA A 93 -4.78 3.09 -13.58
CA ALA A 93 -6.18 3.36 -13.85
C ALA A 93 -6.31 4.27 -15.07
N VAL A 94 -7.24 3.91 -15.96
CA VAL A 94 -7.64 4.73 -17.11
C VAL A 94 -9.17 4.85 -17.12
N ARG A 95 -9.69 5.85 -17.83
CA ARG A 95 -11.15 5.94 -18.04
C ARG A 95 -11.63 4.77 -18.90
N GLU A 96 -12.83 4.27 -18.62
CA GLU A 96 -13.45 3.22 -19.44
C GLU A 96 -13.57 3.63 -20.91
N SER A 97 -13.91 4.90 -21.18
CA SER A 97 -13.95 5.43 -22.55
C SER A 97 -12.60 5.31 -23.27
N PHE A 98 -11.47 5.46 -22.57
CA PHE A 98 -10.16 5.29 -23.19
C PHE A 98 -9.92 3.83 -23.63
N ILE A 99 -10.41 2.86 -22.86
CA ILE A 99 -10.34 1.44 -23.21
C ILE A 99 -11.21 1.16 -24.46
N GLN A 100 -12.41 1.73 -24.51
CA GLN A 100 -13.36 1.51 -25.61
C GLN A 100 -12.96 2.24 -26.90
N ASP A 101 -12.53 3.49 -26.80
CA ASP A 101 -12.19 4.34 -27.95
C ASP A 101 -10.80 4.01 -28.50
N TYR A 102 -9.88 3.55 -27.65
CA TYR A 102 -8.48 3.28 -28.01
C TYR A 102 -7.98 1.91 -27.52
N PRO A 103 -8.65 0.78 -27.86
CA PRO A 103 -8.36 -0.52 -27.29
C PRO A 103 -6.94 -1.01 -27.58
N LYS A 104 -6.41 -0.75 -28.79
CA LYS A 104 -5.03 -1.12 -29.15
C LYS A 104 -4.01 -0.33 -28.32
N THR A 105 -4.23 0.97 -28.14
CA THR A 105 -3.36 1.84 -27.34
C THR A 105 -3.37 1.43 -25.87
N TYR A 106 -4.55 1.12 -25.32
CA TYR A 106 -4.67 0.60 -23.96
C TYR A 106 -3.88 -0.70 -23.78
N ARG A 107 -4.02 -1.65 -24.72
CA ARG A 107 -3.25 -2.90 -24.70
C ARG A 107 -1.75 -2.65 -24.73
N SER A 108 -1.26 -1.79 -25.63
CA SER A 108 0.16 -1.41 -25.68
C SER A 108 0.65 -0.76 -24.38
N LEU A 109 -0.17 0.10 -23.76
CA LEU A 109 0.16 0.74 -22.48
C LEU A 109 0.31 -0.30 -21.36
N VAL A 110 -0.62 -1.25 -21.26
CA VAL A 110 -0.55 -2.32 -20.25
C VAL A 110 0.69 -3.20 -20.47
N LYS A 111 0.99 -3.58 -21.72
CA LYS A 111 2.21 -4.35 -22.03
C LYS A 111 3.48 -3.60 -21.64
N ALA A 112 3.57 -2.32 -21.98
CA ALA A 112 4.71 -1.47 -21.62
C ALA A 112 4.88 -1.34 -20.09
N MET A 113 3.77 -1.21 -19.34
CA MET A 113 3.80 -1.22 -17.89
C MET A 113 4.34 -2.55 -17.34
N ILE A 114 3.84 -3.68 -17.85
CA ILE A 114 4.29 -5.01 -17.41
C ILE A 114 5.78 -5.21 -17.71
N GLU A 115 6.26 -4.83 -18.91
CA GLU A 115 7.68 -4.90 -19.25
C GLU A 115 8.54 -4.03 -18.33
N ALA A 116 8.11 -2.79 -18.05
CA ALA A 116 8.80 -1.91 -17.12
C ALA A 116 8.85 -2.50 -15.70
N CYS A 117 7.74 -3.07 -15.22
CA CYS A 117 7.68 -3.75 -13.93
C CYS A 117 8.64 -4.94 -13.87
N ARG A 118 8.70 -5.77 -14.92
CA ARG A 118 9.64 -6.90 -15.01
C ARG A 118 11.09 -6.42 -15.03
N TYR A 119 11.38 -5.38 -15.82
CA TYR A 119 12.70 -4.75 -15.86
C TYR A 119 13.12 -4.22 -14.48
N CYS A 120 12.21 -3.55 -13.75
CA CYS A 120 12.47 -3.08 -12.39
C CYS A 120 12.59 -4.19 -11.35
N SER A 121 11.94 -5.33 -11.58
CA SER A 121 11.97 -6.47 -10.69
C SER A 121 13.33 -7.18 -10.69
N GLU A 122 13.99 -7.23 -11.85
CA GLU A 122 15.29 -7.87 -12.05
C GLU A 122 16.39 -7.25 -11.15
N PRO A 123 17.00 -8.02 -10.23
CA PRO A 123 18.06 -7.54 -9.35
C PRO A 123 19.18 -6.78 -10.06
N ALA A 124 19.59 -7.23 -11.25
CA ALA A 124 20.67 -6.61 -12.02
C ALA A 124 20.35 -5.16 -12.47
N ASN A 125 19.07 -4.83 -12.64
CA ASN A 125 18.64 -3.51 -13.14
C ASN A 125 18.36 -2.51 -12.02
N ARG A 126 18.20 -2.96 -10.77
CA ARG A 126 17.71 -2.11 -9.66
C ARG A 126 18.59 -0.90 -9.37
N GLU A 127 19.90 -1.01 -9.57
CA GLU A 127 20.83 0.12 -9.45
C GLU A 127 20.58 1.20 -10.51
N GLU A 128 20.34 0.78 -11.76
CA GLU A 128 20.02 1.69 -12.85
C GLU A 128 18.65 2.34 -12.62
N VAL A 129 17.64 1.55 -12.22
CA VAL A 129 16.30 2.03 -11.90
C VAL A 129 16.34 3.12 -10.83
N ALA A 130 17.13 2.92 -9.76
CA ALA A 130 17.30 3.92 -8.71
C ALA A 130 17.93 5.23 -9.23
N LYS A 131 18.86 5.14 -10.19
CA LYS A 131 19.45 6.32 -10.84
C LYS A 131 18.45 7.02 -11.75
N ILE A 132 17.72 6.29 -12.59
CA ILE A 132 16.72 6.83 -13.52
C ILE A 132 15.66 7.62 -12.75
N ILE A 133 15.01 7.01 -11.77
CA ILE A 133 13.91 7.66 -11.03
C ILE A 133 14.37 8.89 -10.24
N SER A 134 15.66 8.96 -9.89
CA SER A 134 16.29 10.08 -9.17
C SER A 134 16.71 11.24 -10.08
N GLN A 135 16.65 11.09 -11.41
CA GLN A 135 16.98 12.19 -12.33
C GLN A 135 16.01 13.37 -12.16
N ARG A 136 16.48 14.56 -12.49
CA ARG A 136 15.72 15.82 -12.39
C ARG A 136 14.43 15.83 -13.23
N SER A 137 14.40 15.08 -14.32
CA SER A 137 13.22 14.87 -15.18
C SER A 137 12.12 14.05 -14.51
N PHE A 138 12.44 13.31 -13.43
CA PHE A 138 11.50 12.52 -12.65
C PHE A 138 11.34 13.12 -11.25
N THR A 139 11.87 12.46 -10.20
CA THR A 139 11.68 12.93 -8.82
C THR A 139 12.64 14.05 -8.44
N GLY A 140 13.81 14.12 -9.08
CA GLY A 140 14.91 14.99 -8.67
C GLY A 140 15.44 14.74 -7.25
N ALA A 141 15.02 13.64 -6.60
CA ALA A 141 15.48 13.29 -5.27
C ALA A 141 16.94 12.82 -5.31
N ASN A 142 17.70 13.08 -4.24
CA ASN A 142 19.05 12.55 -4.16
C ASN A 142 19.00 11.01 -4.15
N VAL A 143 19.73 10.38 -5.06
CA VAL A 143 19.79 8.92 -5.21
C VAL A 143 20.15 8.20 -3.91
N LYS A 144 20.89 8.85 -3.01
CA LYS A 144 21.20 8.29 -1.68
C LYS A 144 19.96 7.96 -0.84
N TYR A 145 18.84 8.66 -1.06
CA TYR A 145 17.58 8.42 -0.36
C TYR A 145 16.70 7.40 -1.09
N THR A 146 16.71 7.40 -2.43
CA THR A 146 15.84 6.54 -3.24
C THR A 146 16.40 5.13 -3.40
N ARG A 147 17.73 5.00 -3.55
CA ARG A 147 18.41 3.73 -3.80
C ARG A 147 18.15 2.66 -2.73
N PRO A 148 18.26 2.93 -1.41
CA PRO A 148 18.17 1.91 -0.37
C PRO A 148 16.94 1.00 -0.50
N ALA A 149 15.75 1.58 -0.70
CA ALA A 149 14.51 0.83 -0.79
C ALA A 149 14.34 0.06 -2.10
N ILE A 150 14.88 0.57 -3.21
CA ILE A 150 14.84 -0.09 -4.50
C ILE A 150 15.76 -1.31 -4.49
N VAL A 151 17.00 -1.17 -4.01
CA VAL A 151 17.99 -2.27 -4.00
C VAL A 151 17.83 -3.22 -2.81
N GLY A 152 16.86 -2.97 -1.94
CA GLY A 152 16.54 -3.84 -0.81
C GLY A 152 17.38 -3.64 0.45
N ASN A 153 18.34 -2.71 0.47
CA ASN A 153 19.17 -2.38 1.63
C ASN A 153 18.49 -1.27 2.45
N TYR A 154 17.42 -1.61 3.14
CA TYR A 154 16.56 -0.65 3.83
C TYR A 154 16.97 -0.50 5.30
N ASN A 155 17.21 0.73 5.75
CA ASN A 155 17.54 1.03 7.13
C ASN A 155 16.34 1.67 7.85
N TYR A 156 15.81 0.98 8.86
CA TYR A 156 14.71 1.49 9.68
C TYR A 156 15.16 2.65 10.58
N GLY A 157 16.45 2.76 10.89
CA GLY A 157 17.01 3.80 11.76
C GLY A 157 16.73 3.54 13.25
N GLY A 158 16.58 4.63 14.00
CA GLY A 158 16.38 4.64 15.45
C GLY A 158 17.28 5.66 16.16
N PHE A 159 16.89 6.02 17.38
CA PHE A 159 17.65 6.96 18.21
C PHE A 159 18.59 6.29 19.22
N ASP A 160 18.54 4.96 19.31
CA ASP A 160 19.26 4.12 20.28
C ASP A 160 20.59 3.56 19.76
N ASN A 161 21.06 4.03 18.60
CA ASN A 161 22.28 3.57 17.91
C ASN A 161 22.29 2.09 17.50
N GLN A 162 21.15 1.40 17.53
CA GLN A 162 21.04 0.02 17.04
C GLN A 162 20.93 0.01 15.51
N GLN A 163 21.61 -0.94 14.86
CA GLN A 163 21.49 -1.14 13.42
C GLN A 163 20.26 -1.98 13.09
N ARG A 164 19.34 -1.40 12.31
CA ARG A 164 18.10 -2.05 11.85
C ARG A 164 18.04 -2.06 10.33
N ILE A 165 19.01 -2.74 9.72
CA ILE A 165 19.15 -2.83 8.28
C ILE A 165 18.60 -4.19 7.81
N THR A 166 17.68 -4.16 6.86
CA THR A 166 17.23 -5.35 6.14
C THR A 166 17.82 -5.37 4.73
N ASN A 167 18.17 -6.56 4.25
CA ASN A 167 18.62 -6.79 2.88
C ASN A 167 17.59 -7.69 2.20
N SER A 168 16.53 -7.10 1.68
CA SER A 168 15.44 -7.82 1.03
C SER A 168 14.85 -7.02 -0.10
N LEU A 169 14.77 -7.61 -1.29
CA LEU A 169 14.12 -7.00 -2.44
C LEU A 169 12.60 -6.83 -2.23
N ALA A 170 12.03 -7.51 -1.23
CA ALA A 170 10.62 -7.35 -0.84
C ALA A 170 10.32 -5.99 -0.17
N THR A 171 11.31 -5.13 0.04
CA THR A 171 11.06 -3.73 0.42
C THR A 171 10.36 -2.95 -0.69
N THR A 172 10.57 -3.35 -1.95
CA THR A 172 9.86 -2.82 -3.13
C THR A 172 9.67 -3.94 -4.15
N LEU A 173 8.44 -4.40 -4.32
CA LEU A 173 8.06 -5.37 -5.34
C LEU A 173 7.55 -4.64 -6.59
N PHE A 174 8.01 -5.07 -7.76
CA PHE A 174 7.61 -4.48 -9.05
C PHE A 174 6.83 -5.47 -9.92
N PHE A 175 7.24 -6.75 -9.93
CA PHE A 175 6.58 -7.80 -10.69
C PHE A 175 6.64 -9.15 -9.97
N GLU A 176 7.83 -9.70 -9.78
CA GLU A 176 7.99 -11.03 -9.17
C GLU A 176 7.52 -11.04 -7.72
N MET A 177 6.66 -12.00 -7.40
CA MET A 177 6.15 -12.20 -6.04
C MET A 177 6.91 -13.35 -5.38
N PRO A 178 7.69 -13.08 -4.32
CA PRO A 178 8.37 -14.15 -3.60
C PRO A 178 7.35 -15.04 -2.87
N THR A 179 7.69 -16.31 -2.69
CA THR A 179 6.83 -17.31 -2.01
C THR A 179 6.54 -16.96 -0.55
N SER A 180 7.35 -16.10 0.07
CA SER A 180 7.09 -15.54 1.39
C SER A 180 5.94 -14.52 1.43
N VAL A 181 5.45 -14.09 0.26
CA VAL A 181 4.38 -13.10 0.11
C VAL A 181 3.13 -13.73 -0.51
N SER A 182 3.28 -14.59 -1.52
CA SER A 182 2.16 -15.30 -2.14
C SER A 182 2.59 -16.71 -2.56
N ASP A 183 1.78 -17.71 -2.24
CA ASP A 183 1.93 -19.11 -2.64
C ASP A 183 1.01 -19.49 -3.82
N ILE A 184 0.22 -18.53 -4.32
CA ILE A 184 -0.68 -18.73 -5.45
C ILE A 184 0.14 -18.88 -6.74
N ALA A 185 -0.16 -19.93 -7.50
CA ALA A 185 0.53 -20.22 -8.75
C ALA A 185 0.38 -19.05 -9.75
N ASN A 186 1.52 -18.64 -10.31
CA ASN A 186 1.62 -17.54 -11.29
C ASN A 186 1.18 -16.16 -10.77
N ASP A 187 1.10 -15.95 -9.45
CA ASP A 187 0.85 -14.63 -8.89
C ASP A 187 2.03 -13.67 -9.15
N HIS A 188 1.72 -12.43 -9.45
CA HIS A 188 2.69 -11.35 -9.67
C HIS A 188 2.08 -10.01 -9.25
N SER A 189 2.94 -9.06 -8.89
CA SER A 189 2.53 -7.78 -8.29
C SER A 189 1.67 -6.92 -9.20
N THR A 190 1.64 -7.19 -10.50
CA THR A 190 0.83 -6.48 -11.49
C THR A 190 -0.56 -7.09 -11.68
N PHE A 191 -0.84 -8.26 -11.11
CA PHE A 191 -2.17 -8.85 -11.14
C PHE A 191 -3.13 -8.14 -10.17
N LEU A 192 -4.36 -7.92 -10.62
CA LEU A 192 -5.35 -7.07 -9.95
C LEU A 192 -6.39 -7.89 -9.21
N TRP A 193 -6.03 -8.55 -8.12
CA TRP A 193 -6.97 -9.34 -7.32
C TRP A 193 -8.23 -8.54 -6.94
N GLN A 194 -9.40 -8.93 -7.44
CA GLN A 194 -10.67 -8.24 -7.14
C GLN A 194 -11.00 -8.32 -5.64
N SER A 195 -10.54 -9.36 -4.94
CA SER A 195 -10.66 -9.46 -3.47
C SER A 195 -10.01 -8.28 -2.74
N GLN A 196 -8.91 -7.72 -3.26
CA GLN A 196 -8.24 -6.57 -2.65
C GLN A 196 -9.07 -5.28 -2.79
N SER A 197 -9.83 -5.15 -3.88
CA SER A 197 -10.84 -4.08 -4.03
C SER A 197 -11.95 -4.21 -2.98
N LEU A 198 -12.43 -5.44 -2.73
CA LEU A 198 -13.42 -5.69 -1.68
C LEU A 198 -12.88 -5.32 -0.31
N TRP A 199 -11.61 -5.65 0.00
CA TRP A 199 -10.97 -5.23 1.24
C TRP A 199 -10.96 -3.70 1.39
N LEU A 200 -10.61 -2.96 0.34
CA LEU A 200 -10.65 -1.48 0.37
C LEU A 200 -12.06 -0.95 0.65
N MET A 201 -13.09 -1.55 0.06
CA MET A 201 -14.48 -1.19 0.36
C MET A 201 -14.85 -1.51 1.81
N THR A 202 -14.34 -2.60 2.39
CA THR A 202 -14.54 -2.89 3.83
C THR A 202 -13.92 -1.82 4.71
N GLN A 203 -12.71 -1.35 4.40
CA GLN A 203 -12.06 -0.30 5.19
C GLN A 203 -12.75 1.05 5.02
N ALA A 204 -13.19 1.38 3.80
CA ALA A 204 -13.96 2.60 3.56
C ALA A 204 -15.26 2.62 4.40
N ALA A 205 -15.96 1.48 4.47
CA ALA A 205 -17.15 1.32 5.32
C ALA A 205 -16.80 1.35 6.81
N ARG A 206 -15.71 0.70 7.22
CA ARG A 206 -15.22 0.67 8.61
C ARG A 206 -15.00 2.06 9.18
N TRP A 207 -14.52 2.97 8.35
CA TRP A 207 -14.17 4.33 8.74
C TRP A 207 -15.21 5.38 8.32
N GLY A 208 -16.39 4.93 7.84
CA GLY A 208 -17.51 5.82 7.52
C GLY A 208 -17.30 6.71 6.29
N GLN A 209 -16.28 6.43 5.48
CA GLN A 209 -16.03 7.13 4.20
C GLN A 209 -17.07 6.74 3.14
N ILE A 210 -17.60 5.52 3.25
CA ILE A 210 -18.87 5.13 2.65
C ILE A 210 -19.84 4.70 3.76
N PRO A 211 -21.16 4.91 3.60
CA PRO A 211 -22.12 4.66 4.68
C PRO A 211 -22.20 3.19 5.11
N GLU A 212 -22.16 2.28 4.14
CA GLU A 212 -22.21 0.84 4.34
C GLU A 212 -21.42 0.11 3.24
N PHE A 213 -21.11 -1.17 3.47
CA PHE A 213 -20.51 -2.01 2.45
C PHE A 213 -21.50 -2.19 1.28
N PRO A 214 -21.10 -1.93 0.01
CA PRO A 214 -22.04 -1.93 -1.11
C PRO A 214 -22.65 -3.32 -1.36
N LYS A 215 -23.97 -3.37 -1.56
CA LYS A 215 -24.67 -4.63 -1.89
C LYS A 215 -24.23 -5.24 -3.22
N ASN A 216 -23.77 -4.40 -4.14
CA ASN A 216 -23.23 -4.76 -5.46
C ASN A 216 -21.69 -4.68 -5.51
N ALA A 217 -20.99 -4.85 -4.39
CA ALA A 217 -19.54 -4.68 -4.30
C ALA A 217 -18.76 -5.52 -5.32
N GLU A 218 -19.16 -6.77 -5.57
CA GLU A 218 -18.52 -7.62 -6.59
C GLU A 218 -18.66 -7.05 -8.01
N ALA A 219 -19.82 -6.47 -8.35
CA ALA A 219 -20.03 -5.84 -9.64
C ALA A 219 -19.15 -4.59 -9.79
N ILE A 220 -19.03 -3.78 -8.72
CA ILE A 220 -18.14 -2.62 -8.69
C ILE A 220 -16.67 -3.06 -8.84
N ALA A 221 -16.26 -4.10 -8.11
CA ALA A 221 -14.91 -4.65 -8.19
C ALA A 221 -14.60 -5.13 -9.61
N ARG A 222 -15.48 -5.93 -10.22
CA ARG A 222 -15.33 -6.41 -11.60
C ARG A 222 -15.28 -5.28 -12.63
N GLN A 223 -16.07 -4.21 -12.42
CA GLN A 223 -16.07 -3.05 -13.32
C GLN A 223 -14.74 -2.29 -13.27
N GLY A 224 -14.20 -2.06 -12.07
CA GLY A 224 -12.98 -1.26 -11.87
C GLY A 224 -11.67 -2.05 -12.01
N TRP A 225 -11.67 -3.33 -11.64
CA TRP A 225 -10.49 -4.20 -11.58
C TRP A 225 -10.60 -5.27 -12.67
N ARG A 226 -10.27 -4.87 -13.91
CA ARG A 226 -10.40 -5.67 -15.14
C ARG A 226 -9.36 -6.79 -15.24
N THR A 227 -9.45 -7.79 -14.34
CA THR A 227 -8.61 -8.99 -14.36
C THR A 227 -8.73 -9.77 -15.66
N ASP A 228 -9.92 -9.77 -16.27
CA ASP A 228 -10.20 -10.34 -17.58
C ASP A 228 -9.29 -9.74 -18.67
N LEU A 229 -9.32 -8.41 -18.83
CA LEU A 229 -8.49 -7.72 -19.83
C LEU A 229 -7.01 -7.87 -19.51
N TYR A 230 -6.63 -7.77 -18.24
CA TYR A 230 -5.25 -7.96 -17.83
C TYR A 230 -4.73 -9.34 -18.24
N ARG A 231 -5.49 -10.42 -17.95
CA ARG A 231 -5.12 -11.79 -18.32
C ARG A 231 -4.96 -11.96 -19.82
N GLU A 232 -5.88 -11.43 -20.62
CA GLU A 232 -5.77 -11.48 -22.08
C GLU A 232 -4.51 -10.78 -22.59
N ILE A 233 -4.20 -9.59 -22.06
CA ILE A 233 -3.04 -8.80 -22.49
C ILE A 233 -1.73 -9.47 -22.06
N ALA A 234 -1.66 -9.97 -20.82
CA ALA A 234 -0.50 -10.67 -20.29
C ALA A 234 -0.23 -11.98 -21.06
N ALA A 235 -1.28 -12.72 -21.44
CA ALA A 235 -1.16 -13.94 -22.22
C ALA A 235 -0.53 -13.70 -23.61
N GLU A 236 -0.81 -12.56 -24.25
CA GLU A 236 -0.14 -12.16 -25.51
C GLU A 236 1.37 -11.93 -25.35
N MET A 237 1.85 -11.74 -24.13
CA MET A 237 3.27 -11.62 -23.79
C MET A 237 3.87 -12.95 -23.30
N GLY A 238 3.10 -14.05 -23.32
CA GLY A 238 3.48 -15.35 -22.78
C GLY A 238 3.49 -15.40 -21.25
N ILE A 239 2.85 -14.45 -20.57
CA ILE A 239 2.77 -14.40 -19.11
C ILE A 239 1.48 -15.09 -18.67
N VAL A 240 1.63 -16.20 -17.95
CA VAL A 240 0.52 -16.87 -17.27
C VAL A 240 0.16 -16.07 -16.01
N SER A 241 -1.12 -15.91 -15.75
CA SER A 241 -1.63 -15.21 -14.57
C SER A 241 -2.52 -16.15 -13.74
N PRO A 242 -2.85 -15.80 -12.49
CA PRO A 242 -3.77 -16.59 -11.67
C PRO A 242 -5.12 -16.79 -12.37
N ALA A 243 -5.71 -17.98 -12.20
CA ALA A 243 -6.99 -18.32 -12.83
C ALA A 243 -8.18 -17.66 -12.13
N ASP A 244 -8.07 -17.48 -10.82
CA ASP A 244 -9.11 -16.89 -9.98
C ASP A 244 -8.99 -15.35 -9.92
N ASP A 245 -10.11 -14.69 -9.66
CA ASP A 245 -10.16 -13.24 -9.45
C ASP A 245 -10.10 -12.86 -7.95
N TYR A 246 -10.25 -13.86 -7.07
CA TYR A 246 -10.33 -13.67 -5.62
C TYR A 246 -9.34 -14.58 -4.91
N LYS A 247 -8.73 -14.04 -3.85
CA LYS A 247 -7.93 -14.81 -2.90
C LYS A 247 -8.30 -14.47 -1.47
N VAL A 248 -8.16 -15.47 -0.59
CA VAL A 248 -8.21 -15.30 0.85
C VAL A 248 -6.85 -14.79 1.32
N GLU A 249 -6.85 -13.72 2.08
CA GLU A 249 -5.63 -13.24 2.74
C GLU A 249 -5.52 -13.96 4.10
N PRO A 250 -4.48 -14.77 4.33
CA PRO A 250 -4.37 -15.56 5.55
C PRO A 250 -4.16 -14.66 6.76
N ALA A 251 -4.49 -15.16 7.95
CA ALA A 251 -4.25 -14.44 9.21
C ALA A 251 -2.77 -14.01 9.36
N SER A 252 -1.81 -14.79 8.86
CA SER A 252 -0.40 -14.43 8.87
C SER A 252 -0.03 -13.23 8.01
N ALA A 253 -0.91 -12.79 7.10
CA ALA A 253 -0.65 -11.64 6.25
C ALA A 253 -0.80 -10.31 7.03
N PHE A 254 -1.69 -10.23 8.01
CA PHE A 254 -1.99 -8.99 8.73
C PHE A 254 -1.31 -8.92 10.11
N VAL A 255 -0.94 -7.70 10.51
CA VAL A 255 -0.32 -7.42 11.82
C VAL A 255 -1.16 -7.86 13.02
N ASP A 256 -2.50 -7.86 12.88
CA ASP A 256 -3.45 -8.22 13.94
C ASP A 256 -3.97 -9.65 13.85
N ARG A 257 -3.42 -10.46 12.92
CA ARG A 257 -3.82 -11.84 12.68
C ARG A 257 -5.28 -12.04 12.24
N GLN A 258 -5.93 -11.00 11.72
CA GLN A 258 -7.29 -11.13 11.17
C GLN A 258 -7.24 -11.55 9.70
N SER A 259 -7.63 -12.79 9.38
CA SER A 259 -7.76 -13.24 7.98
C SER A 259 -8.87 -12.47 7.26
N PHE A 260 -8.67 -12.16 5.98
CA PHE A 260 -9.71 -11.60 5.13
C PHE A 260 -10.19 -12.62 4.09
N ASP A 261 -11.43 -13.07 4.25
CA ASP A 261 -12.15 -13.89 3.29
C ASP A 261 -13.08 -13.00 2.46
N PRO A 262 -12.84 -12.84 1.14
CA PRO A 262 -13.64 -11.99 0.27
C PRO A 262 -15.08 -12.48 0.08
N SER A 263 -15.42 -13.72 0.45
CA SER A 263 -16.80 -14.22 0.45
C SER A 263 -17.63 -13.72 1.63
N ASN A 264 -16.98 -13.21 2.69
CA ASN A 264 -17.66 -12.67 3.89
C ASN A 264 -17.08 -11.32 4.36
N PRO A 265 -17.10 -10.27 3.51
CA PRO A 265 -16.52 -8.96 3.83
C PRO A 265 -17.27 -8.27 4.98
N ILE A 266 -18.58 -8.52 5.13
CA ILE A 266 -19.39 -7.96 6.22
C ILE A 266 -19.02 -8.62 7.56
N GLY A 267 -18.78 -9.94 7.57
CA GLY A 267 -18.29 -10.65 8.75
C GLY A 267 -16.94 -10.11 9.20
N TYR A 268 -15.99 -9.96 8.27
CA TYR A 268 -14.69 -9.33 8.53
C TYR A 268 -14.84 -7.94 9.16
N LEU A 269 -15.67 -7.07 8.55
CA LEU A 269 -15.94 -5.72 9.07
C LEU A 269 -16.53 -5.73 10.49
N LYS A 270 -17.38 -6.70 10.82
CA LYS A 270 -18.02 -6.82 12.14
C LYS A 270 -17.07 -7.32 13.23
N ASN A 271 -15.97 -7.97 12.87
CA ASN A 271 -15.00 -8.49 13.83
C ASN A 271 -14.11 -7.41 14.46
N PHE A 272 -14.13 -6.17 13.93
CA PHE A 272 -13.39 -5.06 14.51
C PHE A 272 -14.21 -4.32 15.58
N ALA A 273 -13.69 -4.32 16.82
CA ALA A 273 -14.24 -3.52 17.91
C ALA A 273 -14.10 -2.00 17.63
N ILE A 274 -12.94 -1.57 17.10
CA ILE A 274 -12.66 -0.17 16.76
C ILE A 274 -13.05 0.09 15.31
N ARG A 275 -14.07 0.93 15.13
CA ARG A 275 -14.64 1.39 13.85
C ARG A 275 -15.44 2.68 14.07
N ALA A 276 -15.68 3.46 13.02
CA ALA A 276 -16.37 4.75 13.12
C ALA A 276 -17.79 4.65 13.70
N ASN A 277 -18.53 3.60 13.31
CA ASN A 277 -19.92 3.38 13.70
C ASN A 277 -20.06 2.31 14.81
N ALA A 278 -19.08 2.17 15.70
CA ALA A 278 -19.18 1.22 16.80
C ALA A 278 -20.31 1.64 17.77
N PRO A 279 -21.20 0.72 18.20
CA PRO A 279 -22.21 1.02 19.20
C PRO A 279 -21.54 1.55 20.47
N GLN A 280 -21.89 2.76 20.89
CA GLN A 280 -21.43 3.31 22.17
C GLN A 280 -22.32 2.74 23.28
N SER A 281 -21.72 1.98 24.19
CA SER A 281 -22.41 1.51 25.40
C SER A 281 -22.18 2.54 26.50
N PHE A 282 -23.25 3.23 26.90
CA PHE A 282 -23.21 4.12 28.05
C PHE A 282 -23.68 3.33 29.27
N PHE A 283 -22.77 3.10 30.23
CA PHE A 283 -23.18 2.64 31.55
C PHE A 283 -23.61 3.88 32.34
N LEU A 284 -24.90 3.97 32.66
CA LEU A 284 -25.39 4.92 33.65
C LEU A 284 -24.91 4.43 35.02
N ALA A 285 -24.02 5.19 35.65
CA ALA A 285 -23.60 4.99 37.03
C ALA A 285 -24.63 5.55 38.00
#